data_AF-A0A920WQC0-F1
#
_entry.id   AF-A0A920WQC0-F1
#
_cell.length_a   1.000
_cell.length_b   1.000
_cell.length_c   1.000
_cell.angle_alpha   90.00
_cell.angle_beta   90.00
_cell.angle_gamma   90.00
#
_symmetry.space_group_name_H-M   'P 1'
#
loop_
_entity.id
_entity.type
_entity.pdbx_description
1 polymer ?
#
loop_
_entity_poly.entity_id
_entity_poly.type
_entity_poly.pdbx_seq_one_letter_code
_entity_poly.pdbx_strand_id
1 'polypeptide(L)'
;MPGNVTEANAAKLVGQADVVVDCAPLFEERFAMNAACVRLAKPMVECAMYETEAHITSFAPGRTGCLRCLYPEEPDDWKRRFPVIGAVSGAVGCFGAMEAIKIITGLGEPLFNRLVTCDLRAMTFNSVRLQQRSDCPICGK
;
A
#
# COMPACT_ATOMS: atom_id res chain seq x y z
N MET A 1 -21.92 -2.07 4.13
CA MET A 1 -21.84 -0.80 4.89
C MET A 1 -20.89 0.11 4.12
N PRO A 2 -21.37 1.18 3.47
CA PRO A 2 -20.48 2.14 2.85
C PRO A 2 -19.91 3.04 3.96
N GLY A 3 -18.67 2.80 4.35
CA GLY A 3 -17.93 3.57 5.34
C GLY A 3 -16.45 3.35 5.15
N ASN A 4 -15.62 4.29 5.61
CA ASN A 4 -14.16 4.17 5.51
C ASN A 4 -13.65 2.96 6.31
N VAL A 5 -12.46 2.48 5.97
CA VAL A 5 -11.81 1.41 6.73
C VAL A 5 -11.38 1.95 8.09
N THR A 6 -11.65 1.17 9.13
CA THR A 6 -11.27 1.45 10.51
C THR A 6 -10.72 0.17 11.13
N GLU A 7 -10.05 0.27 12.27
CA GLU A 7 -9.58 -0.90 13.00
C GLU A 7 -10.72 -1.90 13.30
N ALA A 8 -11.92 -1.38 13.62
CA ALA A 8 -13.09 -2.18 13.95
C ALA A 8 -13.68 -2.98 12.76
N ASN A 9 -13.49 -2.51 11.52
CA ASN A 9 -14.08 -3.16 10.34
C ASN A 9 -13.05 -3.81 9.39
N ALA A 10 -11.76 -3.47 9.51
CA ALA A 10 -10.72 -3.90 8.58
C ALA A 10 -10.63 -5.42 8.46
N ALA A 11 -10.68 -6.15 9.59
CA ALA A 11 -10.62 -7.62 9.60
C ALA A 11 -11.70 -8.26 8.72
N LYS A 12 -12.94 -7.76 8.85
CA LYS A 12 -14.09 -8.28 8.11
C LYS A 12 -13.97 -7.98 6.62
N LEU A 13 -13.55 -6.76 6.25
CA LEU A 13 -13.42 -6.35 4.87
C LEU A 13 -12.28 -7.11 4.16
N VAL A 14 -11.11 -7.16 4.78
CA VAL A 14 -9.93 -7.88 4.26
C VAL A 14 -10.21 -9.38 4.12
N GLY A 15 -10.92 -9.99 5.07
CA GLY A 15 -11.26 -11.41 5.01
C GLY A 15 -12.13 -11.83 3.82
N GLN A 16 -12.77 -10.88 3.13
CA GLN A 16 -13.60 -11.13 1.94
C GLN A 16 -12.82 -11.02 0.62
N ALA A 17 -11.54 -10.65 0.66
CA ALA A 17 -10.72 -10.45 -0.52
C ALA A 17 -9.55 -11.44 -0.59
N ASP A 18 -9.12 -11.76 -1.81
CA ASP A 18 -7.89 -12.52 -2.06
C ASP A 18 -6.66 -11.60 -2.11
N VAL A 19 -6.84 -10.40 -2.65
CA VAL A 19 -5.84 -9.32 -2.68
C VAL A 19 -6.51 -8.01 -2.28
N VAL A 20 -5.87 -7.25 -1.42
CA VAL A 20 -6.33 -5.92 -1.00
C VAL A 20 -5.57 -4.85 -1.78
N VAL A 21 -6.26 -3.81 -2.23
CA VAL A 21 -5.63 -2.63 -2.83
C VAL A 21 -5.92 -1.45 -1.91
N ASP A 22 -4.87 -0.93 -1.28
CA ASP A 22 -4.94 0.24 -0.42
C ASP A 22 -4.79 1.51 -1.26
N CYS A 23 -5.90 2.26 -1.34
CA CYS A 23 -6.00 3.57 -1.96
C CYS A 23 -6.51 4.62 -0.95
N ALA A 24 -6.39 4.35 0.35
CA ALA A 24 -6.96 5.23 1.37
C ALA A 24 -6.11 6.50 1.55
N PRO A 25 -6.76 7.66 1.78
CA PRO A 25 -6.05 8.92 1.87
C PRO A 25 -5.34 9.13 3.21
N LEU A 26 -5.73 8.46 4.30
CA LEU A 26 -5.15 8.68 5.64
C LEU A 26 -4.39 7.44 6.13
N PHE A 27 -3.35 7.69 6.92
CA PHE A 27 -2.55 6.61 7.49
C PHE A 27 -3.33 5.74 8.47
N GLU A 28 -4.33 6.28 9.19
CA GLU A 28 -5.21 5.48 10.05
C GLU A 28 -5.85 4.32 9.29
N GLU A 29 -6.45 4.61 8.13
CA GLU A 29 -7.15 3.64 7.27
C GLU A 29 -6.14 2.63 6.69
N ARG A 30 -5.01 3.15 6.19
CA ARG A 30 -3.92 2.36 5.59
C ARG A 30 -3.31 1.39 6.60
N PHE A 31 -3.07 1.86 7.82
CA PHE A 31 -2.52 1.06 8.91
C PHE A 31 -3.50 0.01 9.42
N ALA A 32 -4.79 0.33 9.52
CA ALA A 32 -5.83 -0.64 9.86
C ALA A 32 -5.92 -1.76 8.81
N MET A 33 -5.89 -1.41 7.51
CA MET A 33 -5.83 -2.39 6.41
C MET A 33 -4.56 -3.23 6.49
N ASN A 34 -3.39 -2.61 6.59
CA ASN A 34 -2.11 -3.31 6.70
C ASN A 34 -2.09 -4.32 7.85
N ALA A 35 -2.53 -3.92 9.05
CA ALA A 35 -2.58 -4.82 10.21
C ALA A 35 -3.53 -6.01 9.97
N ALA A 36 -4.69 -5.77 9.35
CA ALA A 36 -5.62 -6.83 9.00
C ALA A 36 -5.07 -7.76 7.91
N CYS A 37 -4.42 -7.23 6.88
CA CYS A 37 -3.76 -8.00 5.82
C CYS A 37 -2.67 -8.90 6.39
N VAL A 38 -1.79 -8.36 7.25
CA VAL A 38 -0.75 -9.16 7.90
C VAL A 38 -1.36 -10.27 8.76
N ARG A 39 -2.34 -9.95 9.60
CA ARG A 39 -3.00 -10.93 10.48
C ARG A 39 -3.72 -12.05 9.72
N LEU A 40 -4.36 -11.73 8.59
CA LEU A 40 -5.13 -12.68 7.78
C LEU A 40 -4.32 -13.30 6.64
N ALA A 41 -3.01 -13.05 6.59
CA ALA A 41 -2.10 -13.49 5.53
C ALA A 41 -2.59 -13.13 4.12
N LYS A 42 -3.18 -11.94 3.95
CA LYS A 42 -3.65 -11.41 2.66
C LYS A 42 -2.61 -10.46 2.06
N PRO A 43 -2.22 -10.63 0.78
CA PRO A 43 -1.36 -9.67 0.11
C PRO A 43 -2.08 -8.33 -0.05
N MET A 44 -1.28 -7.24 0.00
CA MET A 44 -1.77 -5.88 -0.10
C MET A 44 -0.95 -5.11 -1.13
N VAL A 45 -1.60 -4.45 -2.08
CA VAL A 45 -1.00 -3.48 -2.99
C VAL A 45 -1.18 -2.09 -2.38
N GLU A 46 -0.09 -1.40 -2.14
CA GLU A 46 -0.07 -0.05 -1.58
C GLU A 46 0.01 0.97 -2.71
N CYS A 47 -0.95 1.89 -2.77
CA CYS A 47 -1.04 2.94 -3.78
C CYS A 47 -1.18 4.31 -3.11
N ALA A 48 -0.08 5.05 -3.03
CA ALA A 48 -0.05 6.39 -2.45
C ALA A 48 0.41 7.44 -3.47
N MET A 49 0.00 8.68 -3.27
CA MET A 49 0.30 9.79 -4.17
C MET A 49 0.21 11.12 -3.44
N TYR A 50 1.00 12.10 -3.88
CA TYR A 50 1.02 13.45 -3.37
C TYR A 50 1.51 14.40 -4.48
N GLU A 51 0.77 15.47 -4.76
CA GLU A 51 1.02 16.39 -5.87
C GLU A 51 1.16 15.70 -7.24
N THR A 52 2.40 15.56 -7.71
CA THR A 52 2.79 14.93 -8.99
C THR A 52 3.56 13.62 -8.78
N GLU A 53 3.66 13.16 -7.54
CA GLU A 53 4.39 11.97 -7.14
C GLU A 53 3.46 10.80 -6.86
N ALA A 54 3.94 9.60 -7.17
CA ALA A 54 3.26 8.34 -6.90
C ALA A 54 4.20 7.32 -6.27
N HIS A 55 3.72 6.60 -5.26
CA HIS A 55 4.43 5.55 -4.55
C HIS A 55 3.63 4.26 -4.63
N ILE A 56 4.25 3.20 -5.16
CA ILE A 56 3.59 1.90 -5.32
C ILE A 56 4.51 0.78 -4.83
N THR A 57 3.94 -0.12 -4.04
CA THR A 57 4.61 -1.34 -3.60
C THR A 57 3.58 -2.43 -3.33
N SER A 58 4.04 -3.67 -3.20
CA SER A 58 3.20 -4.82 -2.87
C SER A 58 3.78 -5.53 -1.66
N PHE A 59 2.92 -5.86 -0.70
CA PHE A 59 3.28 -6.58 0.51
C PHE A 59 2.69 -7.99 0.47
N ALA A 60 3.51 -8.99 0.77
CA ALA A 60 3.09 -10.37 1.01
C ALA A 60 3.44 -10.73 2.46
N PRO A 61 2.45 -10.83 3.36
CA PRO A 61 2.68 -11.22 4.76
C PRO A 61 3.52 -12.49 4.87
N GLY A 62 4.49 -12.50 5.78
CA GLY A 62 5.42 -13.62 6.00
C GLY A 62 6.56 -13.73 4.96
N ARG A 63 6.53 -12.95 3.87
CA ARG A 63 7.58 -12.91 2.84
C ARG A 63 8.25 -11.55 2.66
N THR A 64 7.52 -10.47 2.93
CA THR A 64 8.02 -9.09 2.83
C THR A 64 7.90 -8.35 4.16
N GLY A 65 8.49 -7.16 4.25
CA GLY A 65 8.05 -6.17 5.23
C GLY A 65 6.57 -5.80 5.02
N CYS A 66 6.01 -5.02 5.95
CA CYS A 66 4.66 -4.47 5.83
C CYS A 66 4.69 -2.93 5.76
N LEU A 67 3.54 -2.29 5.63
CA LEU A 67 3.45 -0.83 5.58
C LEU A 67 4.09 -0.17 6.81
N ARG A 68 4.00 -0.81 7.99
CA ARG A 68 4.61 -0.30 9.24
C ARG A 68 6.13 -0.49 9.32
N CYS A 69 6.71 -1.34 8.46
CA CYS A 69 8.15 -1.34 8.23
C CYS A 69 8.59 -0.11 7.42
N LEU A 70 7.79 0.27 6.42
CA LEU A 70 8.07 1.41 5.55
C LEU A 70 7.82 2.76 6.24
N TYR A 71 6.69 2.88 6.94
CA TYR A 71 6.29 4.06 7.70
C TYR A 71 6.11 3.65 9.17
N PRO A 72 7.17 3.76 10.00
CA PRO A 72 7.14 3.43 11.43
C PRO A 72 6.04 4.17 12.20
N GLU A 73 5.85 5.44 11.85
CA GLU A 73 4.90 6.37 12.45
C GLU A 73 4.19 7.13 11.32
N GLU A 74 3.02 7.67 11.61
CA GLU A 74 2.33 8.58 10.69
C GLU A 74 3.14 9.88 10.59
N PRO A 75 3.37 10.43 9.38
CA PRO A 75 4.00 11.75 9.24
C PRO A 75 3.10 12.83 9.87
N ASP A 76 3.67 13.68 10.73
CA ASP A 76 2.93 14.70 11.50
C ASP A 76 2.03 15.62 10.65
N ASP A 77 2.47 15.94 9.43
CA ASP A 77 1.79 16.88 8.53
C ASP A 77 0.80 16.22 7.55
N TRP A 78 0.64 14.89 7.61
CA TRP A 78 -0.24 14.18 6.69
C TRP A 78 -1.71 14.38 7.07
N LYS A 79 -2.50 14.93 6.15
CA LYS A 79 -3.92 15.22 6.39
C LYS A 79 -4.77 15.06 5.14
N ARG A 80 -6.07 14.89 5.35
CA ARG A 80 -7.05 14.79 4.27
C ARG A 80 -7.05 16.08 3.43
N ARG A 81 -7.40 15.95 2.16
CA ARG A 81 -7.37 17.03 1.15
C ARG A 81 -5.96 17.49 0.79
N PHE A 82 -5.02 16.56 0.73
CA PHE A 82 -3.74 16.80 0.08
C PHE A 82 -3.92 17.09 -1.42
N PRO A 83 -3.06 17.91 -2.04
CA PRO A 83 -3.15 18.20 -3.46
C PRO A 83 -2.77 16.96 -4.29
N VAL A 84 -3.54 16.67 -5.33
CA VAL A 84 -3.18 15.64 -6.33
C VAL A 84 -3.86 15.94 -7.67
N ILE A 85 -3.12 15.79 -8.77
CA ILE A 85 -3.68 15.92 -10.11
C ILE A 85 -4.41 14.62 -10.47
N GLY A 86 -5.64 14.70 -11.01
CA GLY A 86 -6.43 13.51 -11.34
C GLY A 86 -5.73 12.52 -12.28
N ALA A 87 -4.85 13.00 -13.17
CA ALA A 87 -4.03 12.15 -14.03
C ALA A 87 -3.02 11.28 -13.24
N VAL A 88 -2.48 11.80 -12.13
CA VAL A 88 -1.63 11.03 -11.20
C VAL A 88 -2.45 9.91 -10.59
N SER A 89 -3.65 10.22 -10.07
CA SER A 89 -4.56 9.22 -9.51
C SER A 89 -4.99 8.16 -10.52
N GLY A 90 -5.24 8.55 -11.76
CA GLY A 90 -5.53 7.60 -12.85
C GLY A 90 -4.35 6.67 -13.14
N ALA A 91 -3.13 7.21 -13.22
CA ALA A 91 -1.92 6.42 -13.44
C ALA A 91 -1.69 5.42 -12.30
N VAL A 92 -1.76 5.87 -11.04
CA VAL A 92 -1.59 5.01 -9.86
C VAL A 92 -2.68 3.93 -9.80
N GLY A 93 -3.93 4.26 -10.13
CA GLY A 93 -5.00 3.27 -10.24
C GLY A 93 -4.68 2.15 -11.24
N CYS A 94 -4.17 2.50 -12.42
CA CYS A 94 -3.72 1.52 -13.41
C CYS A 94 -2.54 0.67 -12.91
N PHE A 95 -1.56 1.30 -12.24
CA PHE A 95 -0.42 0.58 -11.69
C PHE A 95 -0.82 -0.40 -10.58
N GLY A 96 -1.68 0.03 -9.66
CA GLY A 96 -2.21 -0.82 -8.59
C GLY A 96 -3.05 -1.98 -9.12
N ALA A 97 -3.90 -1.73 -10.12
CA ALA A 97 -4.66 -2.79 -10.79
C ALA A 97 -3.72 -3.83 -11.45
N MET A 98 -2.64 -3.36 -12.10
CA MET A 98 -1.65 -4.26 -12.69
C MET A 98 -0.96 -5.11 -11.62
N GLU A 99 -0.57 -4.54 -10.48
CA GLU A 99 -0.01 -5.31 -9.35
C GLU A 99 -0.98 -6.38 -8.84
N ALA A 100 -2.26 -6.02 -8.66
CA ALA A 100 -3.28 -6.98 -8.23
C ALA A 100 -3.43 -8.13 -9.23
N ILE A 101 -3.48 -7.84 -10.54
CA ILE A 101 -3.53 -8.86 -11.59
C ILE A 101 -2.32 -9.79 -11.49
N LYS A 102 -1.10 -9.24 -11.40
CA LYS A 102 0.12 -10.06 -11.28
C LYS A 102 0.09 -11.00 -10.09
N ILE A 103 -0.40 -10.52 -8.94
CA ILE A 103 -0.52 -11.34 -7.71
C ILE A 103 -1.55 -12.46 -7.90
N ILE A 104 -2.71 -12.16 -8.47
CA ILE A 104 -3.80 -13.13 -8.66
C ILE A 104 -3.42 -14.20 -9.68
N THR A 105 -2.81 -13.81 -10.80
CA THR A 105 -2.55 -14.71 -11.92
C THR A 105 -1.16 -15.34 -11.89
N GLY A 106 -0.27 -14.90 -11.01
CA GLY A 106 1.15 -15.25 -11.05
C GLY A 106 1.88 -14.70 -12.29
N LEU A 107 1.37 -13.62 -12.89
CA LEU A 107 1.98 -13.03 -14.09
C LEU A 107 3.21 -12.21 -13.69
N GLY A 108 4.39 -12.64 -14.13
CA GLY A 108 5.64 -11.94 -13.86
C GLY A 108 5.90 -11.76 -12.36
N GLU A 109 6.64 -10.70 -12.02
CA GLU A 109 7.06 -10.44 -10.64
C GLU A 109 6.33 -9.22 -10.06
N PRO A 110 5.50 -9.38 -9.01
CA PRO A 110 4.95 -8.25 -8.26
C PRO A 110 6.04 -7.47 -7.51
N LEU A 111 5.69 -6.28 -7.02
CA LEU A 111 6.58 -5.35 -6.33
C LEU A 111 6.97 -5.77 -4.90
N PHE A 112 6.98 -7.06 -4.61
CA PHE A 112 7.35 -7.57 -3.29
C PHE A 112 8.77 -7.11 -2.89
N ASN A 113 8.86 -6.48 -1.71
CA ASN A 113 10.08 -5.83 -1.18
C ASN A 113 10.67 -4.73 -2.09
N ARG A 114 9.87 -4.11 -2.94
CA ARG A 114 10.31 -3.04 -3.83
C ARG A 114 9.30 -1.90 -3.81
N LEU A 115 9.76 -0.71 -3.43
CA LEU A 115 9.00 0.52 -3.55
C LEU A 115 9.41 1.20 -4.85
N VAL A 116 8.44 1.45 -5.71
CA VAL A 116 8.61 2.29 -6.89
C VAL A 116 8.09 3.67 -6.56
N THR A 117 8.91 4.68 -6.81
CA THR A 117 8.51 6.09 -6.75
C THR A 117 8.53 6.67 -8.15
N CYS A 118 7.48 7.39 -8.51
CA CYS A 118 7.32 8.02 -9.80
C CYS A 118 7.20 9.53 -9.60
N ASP A 119 8.13 10.29 -10.17
CA ASP A 119 7.94 11.73 -10.36
C ASP A 119 7.32 11.91 -11.75
N LEU A 120 6.03 12.20 -11.80
CA LEU A 120 5.29 12.38 -13.06
C LEU A 120 5.42 13.78 -13.65
N ARG A 121 6.06 14.72 -12.95
CA ARG A 121 6.44 16.01 -13.52
C ARG A 121 7.69 15.86 -14.38
N ALA A 122 8.70 15.15 -13.87
CA ALA A 122 9.94 14.86 -14.60
C ALA A 122 9.88 13.57 -15.43
N MET A 123 8.81 12.78 -15.27
CA MET A 123 8.66 11.45 -15.87
C MET A 123 9.82 10.49 -15.53
N THR A 124 10.21 10.48 -14.25
CA THR A 124 11.27 9.59 -13.74
C THR A 124 10.72 8.53 -12.80
N PHE A 125 11.32 7.35 -12.83
CA PHE A 125 10.91 6.19 -12.04
C PHE A 125 12.13 5.68 -11.26
N ASN A 126 12.02 5.66 -9.94
CA ASN A 126 13.04 5.13 -9.06
C ASN A 126 12.50 3.90 -8.35
N SER A 127 13.41 3.00 -7.97
CA SER A 127 13.07 1.77 -7.27
C SER A 127 14.03 1.56 -6.12
N VAL A 128 13.49 1.40 -4.93
CA VAL A 128 14.26 1.09 -3.72
C VAL A 128 13.81 -0.25 -3.13
N ARG A 129 14.78 -1.00 -2.59
CA ARG A 129 14.49 -2.27 -1.92
C ARG A 129 14.01 -2.01 -0.50
N LEU A 130 12.86 -2.56 -0.16
CA LEU A 130 12.33 -2.55 1.19
C LEU A 130 12.88 -3.72 2.00
N GLN A 131 13.03 -3.50 3.30
CA GLN A 131 13.45 -4.52 4.26
C GLN A 131 12.41 -4.66 5.36
N GLN A 132 12.18 -5.88 5.79
CA GLN A 132 11.39 -6.14 6.99
C GLN A 132 12.18 -5.66 8.21
N ARG A 133 11.51 -4.94 9.09
CA ARG A 133 12.03 -4.54 10.40
C ARG A 133 11.77 -5.63 11.42
N SER A 134 12.81 -6.04 12.15
CA SER A 134 12.70 -7.07 13.20
C SER A 134 11.86 -6.59 14.39
N ASP A 135 11.88 -5.28 14.67
CA ASP A 135 11.17 -4.59 15.75
C ASP A 135 9.79 -4.06 15.33
N CYS A 136 9.29 -4.44 14.15
CA CYS A 136 8.00 -3.96 13.66
C CYS A 136 6.85 -4.50 14.52
N PRO A 137 5.96 -3.65 15.07
CA PRO A 137 4.87 -4.11 15.94
C PRO A 137 3.79 -4.92 15.21
N ILE A 138 3.81 -4.93 13.87
CA ILE A 138 2.80 -5.62 13.05
C ILE A 138 3.32 -6.93 12.47
N CYS A 139 4.55 -6.94 11.95
CA CYS A 139 5.12 -8.11 11.26
C CYS A 139 6.54 -8.46 11.72
N GLY A 140 7.08 -7.76 12.72
CA GLY A 140 8.26 -8.23 13.45
C GLY A 140 7.87 -9.51 14.19
N LYS A 141 8.84 -10.41 14.35
CA LYS A 141 8.59 -11.65 15.09
C LYS A 141 8.26 -11.37 16.54
#